data_AF-A0A1F9IHQ7-F1
#
_entry.id   AF-A0A1F9IHQ7-F1
#
_cell.length_a   1.000
_cell.length_b   1.000
_cell.length_c   1.000
_cell.angle_alpha   90.00
_cell.angle_beta   90.00
_cell.angle_gamma   90.00
#
_symmetry.space_group_name_H-M   'P 1'
#
loop_
_entity.id
_entity.type
_entity.pdbx_description
1 polymer ?
#
loop_
_entity_poly.entity_id
_entity_poly.type
_entity_poly.pdbx_seq_one_letter_code
_entity_poly.pdbx_strand_id
1 'polypeptide(L)'
;MITITNFASGELEIALQGEKGLRLSRDLAHRLILAARMHGPQDFIQKIPQLIGSAPLSQAITRQFEGGDPSGKWRLKEKFARLVTVTKDHKPKDLEEVIETITL
;
A
#
# COMPACT_ATOMS: atom_id res chain seq x y z
N MET A 1 -1.92 2.83 -13.61
CA MET A 1 -0.67 2.54 -12.91
C MET A 1 -0.79 3.10 -11.49
N ILE A 2 -0.50 2.30 -10.47
CA ILE A 2 -0.57 2.72 -9.05
C ILE A 2 0.85 2.92 -8.55
N THR A 3 1.09 4.03 -7.86
CA THR A 3 2.34 4.31 -7.18
C THR A 3 2.08 4.31 -5.68
N ILE A 4 2.92 3.60 -4.93
CA ILE A 4 2.89 3.56 -3.46
C ILE A 4 4.22 4.10 -2.96
N THR A 5 4.18 5.21 -2.23
CA THR A 5 5.36 5.84 -1.63
C THR A 5 5.30 5.68 -0.12
N ASN A 6 6.38 5.18 0.46
CA ASN A 6 6.57 5.07 1.90
C ASN A 6 7.50 6.17 2.40
N PHE A 7 7.08 6.80 3.50
CA PHE A 7 7.83 7.86 4.16
C PHE A 7 8.42 7.37 5.48
N ALA A 8 9.51 8.01 5.88
CA ALA A 8 10.17 7.87 7.16
C ALA A 8 9.24 8.01 8.38
N SER A 9 8.23 8.86 8.28
CA SER A 9 7.16 8.99 9.27
C SER A 9 6.34 7.71 9.48
N GLY A 10 6.45 6.74 8.58
CA GLY A 10 5.61 5.55 8.50
C GLY A 10 4.28 5.78 7.77
N GLU A 11 4.07 6.99 7.21
CA GLU A 11 2.95 7.27 6.33
C GLU A 11 3.12 6.60 4.96
N LEU A 12 2.00 6.34 4.29
CA LEU A 12 1.99 5.84 2.91
C LEU A 12 1.19 6.79 2.04
N GLU A 13 1.73 7.17 0.90
CA GLU A 13 0.97 7.81 -0.16
C GLU A 13 0.67 6.80 -1.27
N ILE A 14 -0.61 6.72 -1.66
CA ILE A 14 -1.07 5.87 -2.75
C ILE A 14 -1.65 6.77 -3.83
N ALA A 15 -1.06 6.76 -5.02
CA ALA A 15 -1.47 7.59 -6.15
C ALA A 15 -1.84 6.74 -7.36
N LEU A 16 -2.89 7.17 -8.06
CA LEU A 16 -3.15 6.76 -9.43
C LEU A 16 -2.46 7.74 -10.37
N GLN A 17 -1.94 7.23 -11.49
CA GLN A 17 -1.32 8.08 -12.52
C GLN A 17 -2.29 9.18 -12.96
N GLY A 18 -1.87 10.44 -12.82
CA GLY A 18 -2.67 11.62 -13.19
C GLY A 18 -3.70 12.05 -12.15
N GLU A 19 -3.78 11.36 -11.00
CA GLU A 19 -4.65 11.72 -9.88
C GLU A 19 -3.85 12.18 -8.66
N LYS A 20 -4.50 12.94 -7.79
CA LYS A 20 -3.90 13.34 -6.51
C LYS A 20 -3.77 12.09 -5.62
N GLY A 21 -2.56 11.87 -5.09
CA GLY A 21 -2.30 10.79 -4.14
C GLY A 21 -3.11 10.93 -2.85
N LEU A 22 -3.50 9.78 -2.29
CA LEU A 22 -4.06 9.71 -0.95
C LEU A 22 -2.95 9.39 0.03
N ARG A 23 -2.72 10.30 0.98
CA ARG A 23 -1.81 10.09 2.08
C ARG A 23 -2.54 9.45 3.25
N LEU A 24 -2.10 8.25 3.60
CA LEU A 24 -2.56 7.48 4.75
C LEU A 24 -1.65 7.79 5.94
N SER A 25 -2.28 8.06 7.09
CA SER A 25 -1.56 8.15 8.36
C SER A 25 -0.83 6.85 8.66
N ARG A 26 0.20 6.91 9.49
CA ARG A 26 0.96 5.73 9.94
C ARG A 26 0.07 4.60 10.44
N ASP A 27 -0.98 4.92 11.20
CA ASP A 27 -1.90 3.91 11.74
C ASP A 27 -2.73 3.23 10.64
N LEU A 28 -3.24 4.00 9.67
CA LEU A 28 -3.99 3.45 8.54
C LEU A 28 -3.10 2.67 7.59
N ALA A 29 -1.91 3.19 7.30
CA ALA A 29 -0.86 2.50 6.55
C ALA A 29 -0.52 1.15 7.20
N HIS A 30 -0.32 1.14 8.52
CA HIS A 30 -0.01 -0.07 9.26
C HIS A 30 -1.18 -1.05 9.28
N ARG A 31 -2.43 -0.58 9.43
CA ARG A 31 -3.63 -1.43 9.31
C ARG A 31 -3.78 -2.04 7.92
N LEU A 32 -3.53 -1.27 6.86
CA LEU A 32 -3.56 -1.75 5.48
C LEU A 32 -2.52 -2.84 5.25
N ILE A 33 -1.30 -2.59 5.71
CA ILE A 33 -0.19 -3.55 5.71
C ILE A 33 -0.54 -4.83 6.49
N LEU A 34 -1.05 -4.70 7.71
CA LEU A 34 -1.40 -5.84 8.57
C LEU A 34 -2.53 -6.65 7.96
N ALA A 35 -3.53 -5.97 7.39
CA ALA A 35 -4.63 -6.62 6.70
C ALA A 35 -4.11 -7.40 5.47
N ALA A 36 -3.17 -6.87 4.70
CA ALA A 36 -2.55 -7.59 3.58
C ALA A 36 -1.76 -8.83 4.03
N ARG A 37 -1.20 -8.80 5.24
CA ARG A 37 -0.44 -9.92 5.83
C ARG A 37 -1.35 -11.02 6.39
N MET A 38 -2.32 -10.64 7.21
CA MET A 38 -3.14 -11.55 8.01
C MET A 38 -4.29 -12.19 7.23
N HIS A 39 -4.77 -11.53 6.19
CA HIS A 39 -5.92 -12.00 5.42
C HIS A 39 -5.50 -12.69 4.12
N GLY A 40 -6.35 -13.62 3.67
CA GLY A 40 -6.30 -14.11 2.30
C GLY A 40 -6.63 -12.98 1.32
N PRO A 41 -6.28 -13.12 0.02
CA PRO A 41 -6.51 -12.07 -0.97
C PRO A 41 -7.97 -11.58 -1.03
N GLN A 42 -8.96 -12.49 -0.97
CA GLN A 42 -10.37 -12.11 -1.01
C GLN A 42 -10.81 -11.32 0.23
N ASP A 43 -10.43 -11.80 1.41
CA ASP A 43 -10.71 -11.12 2.68
C ASP A 43 -10.03 -9.73 2.75
N PHE A 44 -8.83 -9.60 2.18
CA PHE A 44 -8.14 -8.33 2.10
C PHE A 44 -8.88 -7.36 1.15
N ILE A 45 -9.25 -7.81 -0.05
CA ILE A 45 -10.00 -7.01 -1.03
C ILE A 45 -11.27 -6.43 -0.42
N GLN A 46 -12.02 -7.22 0.37
CA GLN A 46 -13.24 -6.76 1.02
C GLN A 46 -12.99 -5.64 2.05
N LYS A 47 -11.79 -5.56 2.63
CA LYS A 47 -11.42 -4.54 3.63
C LYS A 47 -10.85 -3.27 3.03
N ILE A 48 -10.33 -3.29 1.79
CA ILE A 48 -9.71 -2.12 1.14
C ILE A 48 -10.63 -0.89 1.15
N PRO A 49 -11.92 -0.97 0.76
CA PRO A 49 -12.80 0.19 0.76
C PRO A 49 -12.95 0.85 2.14
N GLN A 50 -12.92 0.05 3.21
CA GLN A 50 -13.02 0.53 4.59
C GLN A 50 -11.74 1.20 5.08
N LEU A 51 -10.59 0.81 4.54
CA LEU A 51 -9.27 1.30 4.96
C LEU A 51 -8.82 2.55 4.21
N ILE A 52 -9.20 2.67 2.93
CA ILE A 52 -8.72 3.73 2.03
C ILE A 52 -9.75 4.84 1.87
N GLY A 53 -11.06 4.55 1.98
CA GLY A 53 -12.13 5.56 1.92
C GLY A 53 -12.31 6.26 0.56
N SER A 54 -11.36 6.13 -0.36
CA SER A 54 -11.43 6.59 -1.75
C SER A 54 -11.88 5.46 -2.66
N ALA A 55 -13.07 5.60 -3.26
CA ALA A 55 -13.64 4.58 -4.16
C ALA A 55 -12.76 4.31 -5.40
N PRO A 56 -12.23 5.33 -6.13
CA PRO A 56 -11.34 5.09 -7.27
C PRO A 56 -10.07 4.33 -6.90
N LEU A 57 -9.41 4.72 -5.79
CA LEU A 57 -8.20 4.06 -5.32
C LEU A 57 -8.48 2.63 -4.85
N SER A 58 -9.57 2.44 -4.11
CA SER A 58 -9.98 1.12 -3.64
C SER A 58 -10.22 0.17 -4.81
N GLN A 59 -10.95 0.62 -5.83
CA GLN A 59 -11.19 -0.16 -7.04
C GLN A 59 -9.91 -0.46 -7.80
N ALA A 60 -9.00 0.51 -7.94
CA ALA A 60 -7.75 0.29 -8.65
C ALA A 60 -6.86 -0.73 -7.94
N ILE A 61 -6.74 -0.64 -6.60
CA ILE A 61 -5.97 -1.61 -5.82
C ILE A 61 -6.63 -2.99 -5.91
N THR A 62 -7.96 -3.07 -5.77
CA THR A 62 -8.70 -4.34 -5.97
C THR A 62 -8.44 -4.95 -7.34
N ARG A 63 -8.48 -4.16 -8.43
CA ARG A 63 -8.16 -4.64 -9.79
C ARG A 63 -6.74 -5.17 -9.90
N GLN A 64 -5.77 -4.55 -9.22
CA GLN A 64 -4.39 -5.06 -9.17
C GLN A 64 -4.30 -6.41 -8.41
N PHE A 65 -5.15 -6.65 -7.41
CA PHE A 65 -5.24 -7.95 -6.73
C PHE A 65 -6.02 -9.00 -7.52
N GLU A 66 -7.06 -8.62 -8.27
CA GLU A 66 -7.91 -9.56 -9.00
C GLU A 66 -7.33 -9.94 -10.36
N GLY A 67 -6.77 -8.96 -11.08
CA GLY A 67 -6.27 -9.09 -12.46
C GLY A 67 -4.82 -9.56 -12.60
N GLY A 68 -4.11 -9.79 -11.50
CA GLY A 68 -2.80 -10.42 -11.53
C GLY A 68 -2.92 -11.90 -11.90
N ASP A 69 -2.09 -12.38 -12.83
CA ASP A 69 -1.69 -13.78 -12.95
C ASP A 69 -1.50 -14.38 -11.54
N PRO A 70 -1.79 -15.67 -11.24
CA PRO A 70 -1.49 -16.28 -9.95
C PRO A 70 -0.09 -15.94 -9.38
N SER A 71 0.90 -15.65 -10.24
CA SER A 71 2.21 -15.08 -9.86
C SER A 71 2.21 -13.58 -9.48
N GLY A 72 1.36 -12.76 -10.10
CA GLY A 72 1.17 -11.33 -9.85
C GLY A 72 0.34 -11.02 -8.59
N LYS A 73 -0.60 -11.88 -8.20
CA LYS A 73 -1.34 -11.77 -6.92
C LYS A 73 -0.41 -11.83 -5.70
N TRP A 74 0.68 -12.57 -5.82
CA TRP A 74 1.73 -12.66 -4.80
C TRP A 74 2.57 -11.38 -4.70
N ARG A 75 2.77 -10.66 -5.82
CA ARG A 75 3.63 -9.48 -5.87
C ARG A 75 3.09 -8.31 -5.04
N LEU A 76 1.78 -8.07 -4.97
CA LEU A 76 1.26 -6.94 -4.15
C LEU A 76 1.40 -7.22 -2.65
N LYS A 77 1.05 -8.42 -2.22
CA LYS A 77 1.18 -8.83 -0.81
C LYS A 77 2.64 -8.78 -0.37
N GLU A 78 3.56 -9.27 -1.19
CA GLU A 78 5.00 -9.18 -0.97
C GLU A 78 5.51 -7.74 -1.01
N LYS A 79 5.01 -6.89 -1.90
CA LYS A 79 5.38 -5.47 -1.97
C LYS A 79 4.90 -4.70 -0.73
N PHE A 80 3.67 -4.91 -0.29
CA PHE A 80 3.20 -4.36 0.98
C PHE A 80 4.03 -4.89 2.16
N ALA A 81 4.34 -6.19 2.20
CA ALA A 81 5.19 -6.79 3.22
C ALA A 81 6.62 -6.23 3.22
N ARG A 82 7.19 -5.96 2.05
CA ARG A 82 8.51 -5.34 1.88
C ARG A 82 8.52 -3.92 2.43
N LEU A 83 7.52 -3.10 2.10
CA LEU A 83 7.41 -1.72 2.57
C LEU A 83 7.39 -1.60 4.11
N VAL A 84 6.88 -2.61 4.81
CA VAL A 84 6.91 -2.68 6.30
C VAL A 84 8.30 -2.96 6.85
N THR A 85 9.04 -3.84 6.18
CA THR A 85 10.34 -4.29 6.66
C THR A 85 11.34 -3.15 6.53
N VAL A 86 11.31 -2.42 5.42
CA VAL A 86 12.24 -1.31 5.17
C VAL A 86 12.06 -0.18 6.20
N THR A 87 10.85 0.06 6.70
CA THR A 87 10.58 1.11 7.71
C THR A 87 11.09 0.78 9.11
N LYS A 88 11.29 -0.50 9.47
CA LYS A 88 11.78 -0.87 10.80
C LYS A 88 13.27 -0.65 11.00
N ASP A 89 14.05 -0.76 9.92
CA ASP A 89 15.51 -0.71 9.97
C ASP A 89 16.07 0.65 9.52
N HIS A 90 15.21 1.55 9.05
CA HIS A 90 15.61 2.89 8.61
C HIS A 90 15.76 3.85 9.80
N LYS A 91 16.87 4.61 9.82
CA LYS A 91 17.07 5.72 10.76
C LYS A 91 16.85 7.03 10.01
N PRO A 92 15.63 7.59 10.02
CA PRO A 92 15.30 8.74 9.20
C PRO A 92 16.01 10.00 9.70
N LYS A 93 16.44 10.84 8.76
CA LYS A 93 16.95 12.19 9.05
C LYS A 93 15.82 13.21 9.09
N ASP A 94 14.75 12.95 8.34
CA ASP A 94 13.52 13.76 8.27
C ASP A 94 12.31 12.83 8.23
N LEU A 95 11.19 13.24 8.82
CA LEU A 95 9.93 12.49 8.78
C LEU A 95 9.29 12.48 7.38
N GLU A 96 9.56 13.48 6.54
CA GLU A 96 9.10 13.54 5.15
C GLU A 96 10.02 12.81 4.17
N GLU A 97 11.12 12.22 4.65
CA GLU A 97 12.06 11.47 3.83
C GLU A 97 11.36 10.27 3.17
N VAL A 98 11.48 10.15 1.84
CA VAL A 98 10.96 9.00 1.10
C VAL A 98 11.90 7.81 1.32
N ILE A 99 11.35 6.73 1.87
CA ILE A 99 12.06 5.47 2.07
C ILE A 99 12.04 4.64 0.79
N GLU A 100 10.87 4.44 0.19
CA GLU A 100 10.70 3.59 -0.98
C GLU A 100 9.47 3.98 -1.78
N THR A 101 9.58 3.97 -3.10
CA THR A 101 8.46 4.13 -4.02
C THR A 101 8.35 2.90 -4.91
N ILE A 102 7.16 2.30 -4.96
CA ILE A 102 6.87 1.11 -5.77
C ILE A 102 5.76 1.44 -6.76
N THR A 103 5.97 1.08 -8.02
CA THR A 103 4.98 1.22 -9.10
C THR A 103 4.39 -0.14 -9.51
N LEU A 104 3.11 -0.13 -9.86
CA LEU A 104 2.23 -1.27 -10.13
C LEU A 104 1.37 -1.07 -11.37
#